data_AF-A0A961XPG6-F1
#
_entry.id   AF-A0A961XPG6-F1
#
_cell.length_a   1.000
_cell.length_b   1.000
_cell.length_c   1.000
_cell.angle_alpha   90.00
_cell.angle_beta   90.00
_cell.angle_gamma   90.00
#
_symmetry.space_group_name_H-M   'P 1'
#
loop_
_entity.id
_entity.type
_entity.pdbx_description
1 polymer ?
#
loop_
_entity_poly.entity_id
_entity_poly.type
_entity_poly.pdbx_seq_one_letter_code
_entity_poly.pdbx_strand_id
1 'polypeptide(L)' 'HAWETGSQAKAGVCRWITFYNHQRPHAAHGEQPPAMVYFNQIETDQQRQRVA' A
#
# COMPACT_ATOMS: atom_id res chain seq x y z
N HIS A 1 11.35 -2.05 -25.95
CA HIS A 1 11.46 -2.60 -24.59
C HIS A 1 11.07 -1.52 -23.59
N ALA A 2 10.24 -1.82 -22.58
CA ALA A 2 9.77 -0.82 -21.60
C ALA A 2 10.86 -0.40 -20.58
N TRP A 3 11.92 -1.19 -20.45
CA TRP A 3 13.08 -0.92 -19.60
C TRP A 3 14.35 -1.38 -20.31
N GLU A 4 15.44 -0.62 -20.18
CA GLU A 4 16.74 -0.95 -20.79
C GLU A 4 17.59 -1.82 -19.85
N THR A 5 17.32 -1.79 -18.55
CA THR A 5 18.07 -2.55 -17.53
C THR A 5 17.17 -3.14 -16.45
N GLY A 6 17.65 -4.19 -15.77
CA GLY A 6 16.95 -4.79 -14.63
C GLY A 6 16.82 -3.84 -13.43
N SER A 7 17.76 -2.91 -13.24
CA SER A 7 17.68 -1.89 -12.17
C SER A 7 16.56 -0.88 -12.43
N GLN A 8 16.38 -0.45 -13.67
CA GLN A 8 15.24 0.39 -14.05
C GLN A 8 13.91 -0.33 -13.86
N ALA A 9 13.82 -1.61 -14.21
CA ALA A 9 12.63 -2.42 -13.96
C ALA A 9 12.31 -2.51 -12.46
N LYS A 10 13.31 -2.81 -11.62
CA LYS A 10 13.15 -2.82 -10.15
C LYS A 10 12.68 -1.48 -9.62
N ALA A 11 13.27 -0.38 -10.07
CA ALA A 11 12.86 0.97 -9.64
C ALA A 11 11.42 1.31 -10.09
N GLY A 12 11.02 0.88 -11.29
CA GLY A 12 9.65 1.02 -11.79
C GLY A 12 8.65 0.26 -10.92
N VAL A 13 8.95 -0.99 -10.57
CA VAL A 13 8.11 -1.81 -9.68
C VAL A 13 7.99 -1.18 -8.29
N CYS A 14 9.11 -0.73 -7.69
CA CYS A 14 9.07 -0.07 -6.39
C CYS A 14 8.16 1.18 -6.40
N ARG A 15 8.27 2.02 -7.44
CA ARG A 15 7.40 3.21 -7.59
C ARG A 15 5.93 2.82 -7.72
N TRP A 16 5.62 1.78 -8.51
CA TRP A 16 4.26 1.32 -8.69
C TRP A 16 3.65 0.79 -7.39
N ILE A 17 4.41 0.02 -6.60
CA ILE A 17 3.97 -0.48 -5.30
C ILE A 17 3.64 0.67 -4.34
N THR A 18 4.51 1.69 -4.25
CA THR A 18 4.27 2.87 -3.41
C THR A 18 2.99 3.60 -3.84
N PHE A 19 2.79 3.81 -5.13
CA PHE A 19 1.58 4.43 -5.64
C PHE A 19 0.34 3.61 -5.26
N TYR A 20 0.33 2.31 -5.57
CA TYR A 20 -0.81 1.44 -5.33
C TYR A 20 -1.21 1.39 -3.85
N ASN A 21 -0.22 1.23 -2.96
CA ASN A 21 -0.50 1.06 -1.54
C ASN A 21 -0.88 2.36 -0.83
N HIS A 22 -0.25 3.49 -1.19
CA HIS A 22 -0.33 4.72 -0.37
C HIS A 22 -1.05 5.89 -1.04
N GLN A 23 -1.15 5.91 -2.37
CA GLN A 23 -1.63 7.10 -3.09
C GLN A 23 -2.83 6.80 -3.96
N ARG A 24 -3.06 5.54 -4.33
CA ARG A 24 -4.12 5.15 -5.24
C ARG A 24 -5.46 5.12 -4.50
N PRO A 25 -6.41 5.97 -4.86
CA PRO A 25 -7.75 5.91 -4.29
C PRO A 25 -8.43 4.62 -4.74
N HIS A 26 -9.03 3.92 -3.78
CA HIS A 26 -9.83 2.72 -4.03
C HIS A 26 -11.30 3.00 -3.74
N ALA A 27 -12.15 2.94 -4.77
CA ALA A 27 -13.60 3.14 -4.61
C ALA A 27 -14.23 2.15 -3.62
N ALA A 28 -13.76 0.90 -3.59
CA ALA A 28 -14.20 -0.11 -2.61
C ALA A 28 -13.89 0.28 -1.16
N HIS A 29 -12.96 1.19 -0.95
CA HIS A 29 -12.51 1.68 0.36
C HIS A 29 -12.98 3.11 0.64
N GLY A 30 -14.00 3.61 -0.07
CA GLY A 30 -14.43 5.00 0.08
C GLY A 30 -13.35 6.00 -0.30
N GLU A 31 -12.63 5.72 -1.39
CA GLU A 31 -11.52 6.52 -1.94
C GLU A 31 -10.23 6.49 -1.11
N GLN A 32 -10.21 5.76 0.02
CA GLN A 32 -9.01 5.62 0.82
C GLN A 32 -8.00 4.66 0.20
N PRO A 33 -6.69 4.91 0.35
CA PRO A 33 -5.65 3.98 -0.07
C PRO A 33 -5.67 2.67 0.73
N PRO A 34 -5.20 1.54 0.17
CA PRO A 34 -5.18 0.25 0.85
C PRO A 34 -4.43 0.27 2.17
N ALA A 35 -3.33 1.02 2.27
CA ALA A 35 -2.57 1.16 3.50
C ALA A 35 -3.38 1.77 4.64
N MET A 36 -4.25 2.73 4.34
CA MET A 36 -5.08 3.38 5.33
C MET A 36 -6.15 2.44 5.88
N VAL A 37 -6.67 1.52 5.05
CA VAL A 37 -7.67 0.55 5.50
C VAL A 37 -7.02 -0.59 6.26
N TYR A 38 -6.03 -1.27 5.66
CA TYR A 38 -5.46 -2.48 6.25
C TYR A 38 -4.48 -2.21 7.38
N PHE A 39 -3.56 -1.25 7.26
CA PHE A 39 -2.56 -1.05 8.32
C PHE A 39 -3.16 -0.40 9.57
N ASN A 40 -4.11 0.53 9.41
CA ASN A 40 -4.82 1.09 10.56
C ASN A 40 -5.74 0.06 11.22
N GLN A 41 -6.36 -0.84 10.46
CA GLN A 41 -7.12 -1.96 11.04
C GLN A 41 -6.23 -2.90 11.84
N ILE A 42 -5.05 -3.27 11.30
CA ILE A 42 -4.10 -4.13 12.01
C ILE A 42 -3.62 -3.47 13.31
N GLU A 43 -3.25 -2.18 13.29
CA GLU A 43 -2.83 -1.46 14.49
C GLU A 43 -3.97 -1.38 15.53
N THR A 44 -5.18 -1.04 15.09
CA THR A 44 -6.35 -0.92 15.97
C THR A 44 -6.72 -2.26 16.59
N ASP A 45 -6.69 -3.34 15.82
CA ASP A 45 -7.00 -4.68 16.31
C ASP A 45 -5.92 -5.19 17.25
N GLN A 46 -4.64 -4.92 16.97
CA GLN A 46 -3.54 -5.21 17.88
C GLN A 46 -3.65 -4.44 19.20
N GLN A 47 -4.05 -3.16 19.16
CA GLN A 47 -4.27 -2.38 20.37
C GLN A 47 -5.44 -2.93 21.20
N ARG A 48 -6.56 -3.30 20.56
CA ARG A 48 -7.69 -3.93 21.27
C ARG A 48 -7.31 -5.26 21.92
N GLN A 49 -6.52 -6.09 21.25
CA GLN A 49 -6.04 -7.35 21.81
C GLN A 49 -5.08 -7.17 23.00
N ARG A 50 -4.39 -6.03 23.11
CA ARG A 50 -3.47 -5.73 24.22
C ARG A 50 -4.15 -5.16 25.46
N VAL A 51 -5.36 -4.61 25.32
CA VAL A 51 -6.12 -3.98 26.43
C VAL A 51 -7.10 -4.96 27.10
N ALA A 52 -7.43 -6.06 26.42
CA ALA A 52 -8.20 -7.18 26.98
C ALA A 52 -7.32 -8.13 27.80
#